data_AF-A0A5J9VLU6-F1
#
_entry.id   AF-A0A5J9VLU6-F1
#
_cell.length_a   1.000
_cell.length_b   1.000
_cell.length_c   1.000
_cell.angle_alpha   90.00
_cell.angle_beta   90.00
_cell.angle_gamma   90.00
#
_symmetry.space_group_name_H-M   'P 1'
#
loop_
_entity.id
_entity.type
_entity.pdbx_description
1 polymer ?
#
loop_
_entity_poly.entity_id
_entity_poly.type
_entity_poly.pdbx_seq_one_letter_code
_entity_poly.pdbx_strand_id
1 'polypeptide(L)'
;MVQLLLAFVLLLVGPVADAATAKYTFTVGSMRISQLCKTTDIIAVNGQLPGPAIEVNEGDAVVVNVINASPYNLTIHWHGVLQLLTPWADGPSMVSQCPIQPNSSYTYRFSVPGQEGTLWWHAHSSFLRATVYGAFIVRPRPGNSYPFPAPDKEVPIVLGEWWNQNVVDVENDAILAGQLPVQSDAFTINGKTGLLYQCANETFTVDVEPSKTVLLRVINAGLNAHLFFKLAGHNFTVVAVDAGYTSNLNTDTLVLAPGQTVDALVTTNAAPGSYYMAVQAHDTLTPSTMAASDATTASAILRYNGTSATATPAMPTMPNSSDAATANAFYFGLRGLATAGAPAVPATVDVSMTIELGLGQIPCDPSQTKCTGNAVAAAMNGVSFRLPSEAHVVLPLPPGPARAHGPRHGVPRGGRNGAGHGTSRSTGGMGGPMRRTTLRGGGARSGGCAGRSTGRITGTSTGSVTGRAAASNGTAKHSGAQAVGHASSAQGAHGSLRFRRWLAENYWALPVFPLIAPPLLCSAVRKILLHVYA
;
A
#
# COMPACT_ATOMS: atom_id res chain seq x y z
N MET A 1 -42.13 -42.35 -0.49
CA MET A 1 -40.77 -41.94 -0.91
C MET A 1 -40.74 -40.63 -1.68
N VAL A 2 -41.66 -40.38 -2.63
CA VAL A 2 -41.65 -39.15 -3.46
C VAL A 2 -41.84 -37.85 -2.64
N GLN A 3 -42.69 -37.86 -1.61
CA GLN A 3 -42.90 -36.68 -0.74
C GLN A 3 -41.69 -36.36 0.16
N LEU A 4 -40.89 -37.36 0.56
CA LEU A 4 -39.67 -37.16 1.34
C LEU A 4 -38.54 -36.57 0.48
N LEU A 5 -38.49 -36.93 -0.80
CA LEU A 5 -37.54 -36.38 -1.78
C LEU A 5 -37.84 -34.90 -2.11
N LEU A 6 -39.12 -34.51 -2.21
CA LEU A 6 -39.47 -33.09 -2.41
C LEU A 6 -39.09 -32.22 -1.21
N ALA A 7 -39.29 -32.70 0.02
CA ALA A 7 -38.89 -31.98 1.23
C ALA A 7 -37.36 -31.80 1.32
N PHE A 8 -36.58 -32.80 0.87
CA PHE A 8 -35.12 -32.72 0.85
C PHE A 8 -34.58 -31.81 -0.26
N VAL A 9 -35.25 -31.72 -1.41
CA VAL A 9 -34.89 -30.78 -2.49
C VAL A 9 -35.26 -29.34 -2.12
N LEU A 10 -36.37 -29.10 -1.42
CA LEU A 10 -36.73 -27.77 -0.91
C LEU A 10 -35.82 -27.29 0.24
N LEU A 11 -35.22 -28.19 1.01
CA LEU A 11 -34.20 -27.86 2.03
C LEU A 11 -32.81 -27.55 1.43
N LEU A 12 -32.56 -27.90 0.16
CA LEU A 12 -31.32 -27.55 -0.56
C LEU A 12 -31.40 -26.20 -1.29
N VAL A 13 -32.58 -25.60 -1.38
CA VAL A 13 -32.79 -24.22 -1.86
C VAL A 13 -32.94 -23.30 -0.66
N GLY A 14 -31.92 -23.28 0.19
CA GLY A 14 -31.75 -22.14 1.12
C GLY A 14 -31.50 -20.87 0.30
N PRO A 15 -31.89 -19.68 0.78
CA PRO A 15 -31.52 -18.45 0.11
C PRO A 15 -29.99 -18.39 0.07
N VAL A 16 -29.42 -18.54 -1.13
CA VAL A 16 -28.05 -18.10 -1.36
C VAL A 16 -28.15 -16.58 -1.21
N ALA A 17 -27.72 -16.07 -0.05
CA ALA A 17 -27.58 -14.63 0.13
C ALA A 17 -26.54 -14.18 -0.90
N ASP A 18 -27.02 -13.63 -2.01
CA ASP A 18 -26.17 -13.04 -3.03
C ASP A 18 -25.50 -11.83 -2.38
N ALA A 19 -24.18 -11.89 -2.20
CA ALA A 19 -23.43 -10.76 -1.68
C ALA A 19 -23.67 -9.56 -2.61
N ALA A 20 -23.98 -8.39 -2.05
CA ALA A 20 -24.29 -7.24 -2.88
C ALA A 20 -23.07 -6.90 -3.75
N THR A 21 -23.30 -6.62 -5.04
CA THR A 21 -22.23 -6.17 -5.93
C THR A 21 -22.21 -4.65 -5.96
N ALA A 22 -21.24 -4.04 -5.29
CA ALA A 22 -20.97 -2.61 -5.35
C ALA A 22 -20.19 -2.28 -6.64
N LYS A 23 -20.70 -1.34 -7.44
CA LYS A 23 -20.12 -0.96 -8.73
C LYS A 23 -19.73 0.52 -8.74
N TYR A 24 -18.50 0.80 -9.12
CA TYR A 24 -17.95 2.15 -9.22
C TYR A 24 -17.28 2.37 -10.58
N THR A 25 -17.26 3.64 -11.01
CA THR A 25 -16.47 4.09 -12.16
C THR A 25 -15.54 5.21 -11.71
N PHE A 26 -14.25 5.01 -11.91
CA PHE A 26 -13.21 5.97 -11.60
C PHE A 26 -12.64 6.52 -12.90
N THR A 27 -12.94 7.76 -13.22
CA THR A 27 -12.28 8.49 -14.30
C THR A 27 -11.12 9.26 -13.70
N VAL A 28 -9.90 8.81 -13.98
CA VAL A 28 -8.66 9.43 -13.49
C VAL A 28 -8.18 10.45 -14.51
N GLY A 29 -8.19 11.74 -14.16
CA GLY A 29 -7.89 12.80 -15.12
C GLY A 29 -7.46 14.10 -14.44
N SER A 30 -7.21 15.13 -15.24
CA SER A 30 -6.77 16.43 -14.74
C SER A 30 -7.89 17.18 -14.01
N MET A 31 -7.56 17.77 -12.87
CA MET A 31 -8.42 18.64 -12.07
C MET A 31 -7.65 19.91 -11.71
N ARG A 32 -8.24 21.07 -12.00
CA ARG A 32 -7.66 22.36 -11.59
C ARG A 32 -8.01 22.63 -10.13
N ILE A 33 -7.02 22.99 -9.33
CA ILE A 33 -7.19 23.32 -7.92
C ILE A 33 -6.33 24.53 -7.55
N SER A 34 -6.83 25.35 -6.62
CA SER A 34 -6.11 26.51 -6.08
C SER A 34 -5.83 26.29 -4.59
N GLN A 35 -4.56 26.29 -4.22
CA GLN A 35 -4.08 26.05 -2.86
C GLN A 35 -2.75 26.79 -2.66
N LEU A 36 -2.51 27.35 -1.47
CA LEU A 36 -1.30 28.12 -1.15
C LEU A 36 -1.00 29.25 -2.16
N CYS A 37 -2.06 29.97 -2.56
CA CYS A 37 -2.02 31.06 -3.55
C CYS A 37 -1.56 30.64 -4.96
N LYS A 38 -1.45 29.34 -5.25
CA LYS A 38 -1.08 28.81 -6.56
C LYS A 38 -2.23 27.99 -7.13
N THR A 39 -2.43 28.11 -8.43
CA THR A 39 -3.40 27.29 -9.17
C THR A 39 -2.64 26.32 -10.03
N THR A 40 -2.88 25.03 -9.82
CA THR A 40 -2.20 23.93 -10.52
C THR A 40 -3.22 22.92 -11.04
N ASP A 41 -2.83 22.17 -12.07
CA ASP A 41 -3.60 21.03 -12.54
C ASP A 41 -2.98 19.77 -11.90
N ILE A 42 -3.78 19.06 -11.11
CA ILE A 42 -3.43 17.79 -10.48
C ILE A 42 -4.11 16.62 -11.20
N ILE A 43 -3.71 15.39 -10.89
CA ILE A 43 -4.46 14.20 -11.31
C ILE A 43 -5.37 13.77 -10.18
N ALA A 44 -6.65 13.59 -10.48
CA ALA A 44 -7.67 13.27 -9.48
C ALA A 44 -8.66 12.24 -10.04
N VAL A 45 -9.37 11.56 -9.15
CA VAL A 45 -10.46 10.66 -9.52
C VAL A 45 -11.76 11.43 -9.50
N ASN A 46 -12.50 11.41 -10.63
CA ASN A 46 -13.81 12.05 -10.77
C ASN A 46 -13.81 13.54 -10.36
N GLY A 47 -12.70 14.24 -10.57
CA GLY A 47 -12.55 15.67 -10.25
C GLY A 47 -12.63 15.98 -8.74
N GLN A 48 -12.22 15.04 -7.88
CA GLN A 48 -12.29 15.18 -6.42
C GLN A 48 -10.92 14.90 -5.77
N LEU A 49 -10.60 15.70 -4.74
CA LEU A 49 -9.47 15.49 -3.83
C LEU A 49 -9.97 15.67 -2.37
N PRO A 50 -9.95 14.63 -1.52
CA PRO A 50 -9.73 13.23 -1.87
C PRO A 50 -10.74 12.74 -2.91
N GLY A 51 -10.42 11.65 -3.61
CA GLY A 51 -11.35 10.98 -4.50
C GLY A 51 -12.55 10.37 -3.75
N PRO A 52 -13.55 9.87 -4.48
CA PRO A 52 -14.78 9.34 -3.89
C PRO A 52 -14.50 8.18 -2.92
N ALA A 53 -15.19 8.19 -1.79
CA ALA A 53 -15.18 7.05 -0.88
C ALA A 53 -15.85 5.82 -1.52
N ILE A 54 -15.28 4.65 -1.30
CA ILE A 54 -15.94 3.37 -1.51
C ILE A 54 -16.52 2.93 -0.18
N GLU A 55 -17.81 2.59 -0.16
CA GLU A 55 -18.50 2.09 1.03
C GLU A 55 -19.17 0.77 0.70
N VAL A 56 -18.77 -0.28 1.39
CA VAL A 56 -19.26 -1.65 1.19
C VAL A 56 -19.50 -2.30 2.56
N ASN A 57 -20.21 -3.41 2.59
CA ASN A 57 -20.29 -4.25 3.79
C ASN A 57 -19.30 -5.41 3.71
N GLU A 58 -18.96 -5.99 4.86
CA GLU A 58 -18.13 -7.19 4.93
C GLU A 58 -18.70 -8.31 4.04
N GLY A 59 -17.84 -8.84 3.17
CA GLY A 59 -18.17 -9.90 2.22
C GLY A 59 -18.81 -9.45 0.90
N ASP A 60 -19.08 -8.16 0.71
CA ASP A 60 -19.61 -7.65 -0.57
C ASP A 60 -18.62 -7.89 -1.72
N ALA A 61 -19.17 -8.02 -2.93
CA ALA A 61 -18.40 -8.04 -4.16
C ALA A 61 -18.20 -6.60 -4.67
N VAL A 62 -16.98 -6.28 -5.09
CA VAL A 62 -16.60 -4.92 -5.52
C VAL A 62 -16.13 -4.97 -6.97
N VAL A 63 -16.69 -4.07 -7.77
CA VAL A 63 -16.31 -3.89 -9.18
C VAL A 63 -16.00 -2.42 -9.42
N VAL A 64 -14.75 -2.10 -9.76
CA VAL A 64 -14.34 -0.73 -10.07
C VAL A 64 -13.77 -0.67 -11.47
N ASN A 65 -14.45 0.05 -12.37
CA ASN A 65 -13.95 0.35 -13.70
C ASN A 65 -13.10 1.62 -13.66
N VAL A 66 -11.79 1.48 -13.81
CA VAL A 66 -10.85 2.60 -13.82
C VAL A 66 -10.57 2.98 -15.27
N ILE A 67 -10.88 4.22 -15.63
CA ILE A 67 -10.64 4.83 -16.94
C ILE A 67 -9.49 5.83 -16.77
N ASN A 68 -8.36 5.57 -17.42
CA ASN A 68 -7.21 6.46 -17.36
C ASN A 68 -7.32 7.53 -18.46
N ALA A 69 -7.80 8.72 -18.07
CA ALA A 69 -7.82 9.93 -18.90
C ALA A 69 -6.67 10.88 -18.55
N SER A 70 -5.70 10.43 -17.74
CA SER A 70 -4.50 11.19 -17.37
C SER A 70 -3.37 10.98 -18.39
N PRO A 71 -2.33 11.84 -18.41
CA PRO A 71 -1.17 11.64 -19.28
C PRO A 71 -0.20 10.58 -18.77
N TYR A 72 -0.42 10.00 -17.59
CA TYR A 72 0.50 9.07 -16.93
C TYR A 72 0.03 7.63 -17.00
N ASN A 73 0.97 6.71 -17.04
CA ASN A 73 0.72 5.30 -16.76
C ASN A 73 0.35 5.14 -15.29
N LEU A 74 -0.77 4.49 -14.99
CA LEU A 74 -1.19 4.32 -13.61
C LEU A 74 -1.84 2.98 -13.30
N THR A 75 -1.88 2.65 -12.01
CA THR A 75 -2.69 1.56 -11.44
C THR A 75 -3.35 2.04 -10.16
N ILE A 76 -4.43 1.37 -9.73
CA ILE A 76 -5.09 1.64 -8.44
C ILE A 76 -4.95 0.42 -7.55
N HIS A 77 -4.58 0.64 -6.29
CA HIS A 77 -4.51 -0.37 -5.24
C HIS A 77 -5.57 -0.12 -4.16
N TRP A 78 -6.09 -1.22 -3.61
CA TRP A 78 -7.11 -1.26 -2.56
C TRP A 78 -6.41 -1.59 -1.25
N HIS A 79 -5.80 -0.57 -0.65
CA HIS A 79 -4.89 -0.72 0.49
C HIS A 79 -5.53 -1.48 1.65
N GLY A 80 -4.84 -2.52 2.11
CA GLY A 80 -5.26 -3.39 3.19
C GLY A 80 -6.31 -4.44 2.80
N VAL A 81 -6.94 -4.38 1.63
CA VAL A 81 -7.83 -5.46 1.17
C VAL A 81 -6.99 -6.73 0.94
N LEU A 82 -7.39 -7.84 1.55
CA LEU A 82 -6.58 -9.09 1.55
C LEU A 82 -6.34 -9.71 0.16
N GLN A 83 -7.16 -9.36 -0.83
CA GLN A 83 -7.14 -9.93 -2.18
C GLN A 83 -7.08 -11.47 -2.21
N LEU A 84 -7.83 -12.12 -1.31
CA LEU A 84 -7.86 -13.58 -1.21
C LEU A 84 -8.29 -14.19 -2.55
N LEU A 85 -7.35 -14.88 -3.20
CA LEU A 85 -7.53 -15.48 -4.52
C LEU A 85 -7.83 -14.48 -5.65
N THR A 86 -7.60 -13.18 -5.46
CA THR A 86 -7.81 -12.13 -6.47
C THR A 86 -6.59 -11.22 -6.69
N PRO A 87 -5.35 -11.74 -6.72
CA PRO A 87 -4.14 -10.90 -6.79
C PRO A 87 -4.06 -10.04 -8.07
N TRP A 88 -4.73 -10.43 -9.16
CA TRP A 88 -4.81 -9.61 -10.39
C TRP A 88 -5.61 -8.32 -10.21
N ALA A 89 -6.39 -8.20 -9.13
CA ALA A 89 -7.12 -7.00 -8.77
C ALA A 89 -6.41 -6.18 -7.68
N ASP A 90 -5.17 -6.56 -7.31
CA ASP A 90 -4.45 -5.90 -6.22
C ASP A 90 -3.94 -4.51 -6.59
N GLY A 91 -3.36 -4.32 -7.77
CA GLY A 91 -3.00 -2.99 -8.27
C GLY A 91 -1.51 -2.62 -8.37
N PRO A 92 -0.58 -3.08 -7.52
CA PRO A 92 0.83 -2.66 -7.59
C PRO A 92 1.45 -2.82 -8.98
N SER A 93 1.85 -1.69 -9.56
CA SER A 93 2.38 -1.62 -10.92
C SER A 93 3.65 -2.46 -11.06
N MET A 94 3.72 -3.23 -12.16
CA MET A 94 4.81 -4.16 -12.46
C MET A 94 4.99 -5.33 -11.47
N VAL A 95 4.05 -5.50 -10.54
CA VAL A 95 3.99 -6.65 -9.62
C VAL A 95 2.79 -7.52 -9.95
N SER A 96 1.58 -6.99 -9.78
CA SER A 96 0.33 -7.74 -10.04
C SER A 96 -0.27 -7.44 -11.41
N GLN A 97 0.09 -6.31 -12.01
CA GLN A 97 -0.36 -5.91 -13.35
C GLN A 97 0.61 -4.94 -14.04
N CYS A 98 0.50 -4.85 -15.37
CA CYS A 98 1.05 -3.71 -16.10
C CYS A 98 0.21 -2.44 -15.84
N PRO A 99 0.81 -1.23 -15.99
CA PRO A 99 0.08 0.01 -15.87
C PRO A 99 -1.06 0.14 -16.89
N ILE A 100 -2.19 0.67 -16.45
CA ILE A 100 -3.27 1.15 -17.32
C ILE A 100 -2.71 2.34 -18.09
N GLN A 101 -2.53 2.19 -19.40
CA GLN A 101 -2.00 3.25 -20.26
C GLN A 101 -3.00 4.41 -20.38
N PRO A 102 -2.55 5.63 -20.70
CA PRO A 102 -3.44 6.72 -21.10
C PRO A 102 -4.46 6.27 -22.15
N ASN A 103 -5.69 6.74 -22.03
CA ASN A 103 -6.84 6.40 -22.87
C ASN A 103 -7.23 4.92 -22.86
N SER A 104 -6.81 4.16 -21.84
CA SER A 104 -7.20 2.77 -21.62
C SER A 104 -7.97 2.62 -20.30
N SER A 105 -8.59 1.46 -20.10
CA SER A 105 -9.29 1.14 -18.87
C SER A 105 -8.96 -0.25 -18.36
N TYR A 106 -9.21 -0.46 -17.06
CA TYR A 106 -9.13 -1.77 -16.42
C TYR A 106 -10.23 -1.89 -15.38
N THR A 107 -10.85 -3.06 -15.30
CA THR A 107 -11.90 -3.34 -14.32
C THR A 107 -11.37 -4.25 -13.23
N TYR A 108 -11.26 -3.71 -12.01
CA TYR A 108 -10.94 -4.46 -10.81
C TYR A 108 -12.18 -5.20 -10.31
N ARG A 109 -12.01 -6.48 -9.94
CA ARG A 109 -13.07 -7.35 -9.41
C ARG A 109 -12.54 -8.17 -8.26
N PHE A 110 -13.09 -7.98 -7.07
CA PHE A 110 -12.71 -8.68 -5.85
C PHE A 110 -13.86 -8.69 -4.85
N SER A 111 -13.67 -9.35 -3.71
CA SER A 111 -14.56 -9.32 -2.55
C SER A 111 -13.77 -8.97 -1.31
N VAL A 112 -14.45 -8.52 -0.25
CA VAL A 112 -13.79 -8.09 1.00
C VAL A 112 -14.24 -8.94 2.19
N PRO A 113 -13.84 -10.24 2.24
CA PRO A 113 -14.25 -11.12 3.33
C PRO A 113 -13.40 -10.92 4.58
N GLY A 114 -14.03 -10.94 5.76
CA GLY A 114 -13.37 -10.99 7.05
C GLY A 114 -12.64 -9.70 7.47
N GLN A 115 -12.98 -8.57 6.88
CA GLN A 115 -12.44 -7.25 7.25
C GLN A 115 -13.59 -6.30 7.54
N GLU A 116 -13.50 -5.52 8.62
CA GLU A 116 -14.49 -4.51 9.01
C GLU A 116 -13.78 -3.29 9.59
N GLY A 117 -14.13 -2.08 9.14
CA GLY A 117 -13.51 -0.83 9.57
C GLY A 117 -13.07 0.03 8.40
N THR A 118 -12.03 0.82 8.61
CA THR A 118 -11.49 1.74 7.59
C THR A 118 -10.27 1.15 6.91
N LEU A 119 -10.27 1.27 5.59
CA LEU A 119 -9.17 1.07 4.66
C LEU A 119 -9.12 2.29 3.72
N TRP A 120 -8.31 2.23 2.68
CA TRP A 120 -8.26 3.28 1.67
C TRP A 120 -7.84 2.71 0.31
N TRP A 121 -7.99 3.50 -0.74
CA TRP A 121 -7.51 3.18 -2.07
C TRP A 121 -6.61 4.30 -2.57
N HIS A 122 -5.64 3.96 -3.43
CA HIS A 122 -4.72 4.95 -3.98
C HIS A 122 -4.08 4.50 -5.29
N ALA A 123 -3.50 5.43 -6.04
CA ALA A 123 -2.63 5.07 -7.17
C ALA A 123 -1.41 4.29 -6.67
N HIS A 124 -1.03 3.21 -7.33
CA HIS A 124 0.13 2.40 -6.94
C HIS A 124 1.23 2.39 -8.01
N SER A 125 1.50 3.60 -8.50
CA SER A 125 2.38 3.90 -9.61
C SER A 125 2.83 5.36 -9.46
N SER A 126 4.15 5.60 -9.43
CA SER A 126 4.70 6.95 -9.23
C SER A 126 4.22 7.59 -7.91
N PHE A 127 4.54 8.87 -7.69
CA PHE A 127 4.03 9.71 -6.61
C PHE A 127 2.56 10.16 -6.81
N LEU A 128 1.84 9.60 -7.80
CA LEU A 128 0.45 9.96 -8.10
C LEU A 128 -0.49 9.79 -6.90
N ARG A 129 -0.18 8.90 -5.94
CA ARG A 129 -0.97 8.76 -4.71
C ARG A 129 -1.00 10.00 -3.83
N ALA A 130 -0.18 11.01 -4.10
CA ALA A 130 -0.27 12.32 -3.44
C ALA A 130 -1.58 13.05 -3.74
N THR A 131 -2.28 12.68 -4.84
CA THR A 131 -3.54 13.32 -5.27
C THR A 131 -4.59 12.33 -5.75
N VAL A 132 -4.20 11.09 -6.09
CA VAL A 132 -5.08 10.00 -6.52
C VAL A 132 -5.25 9.01 -5.36
N TYR A 133 -6.15 9.31 -4.44
CA TYR A 133 -6.48 8.48 -3.28
C TYR A 133 -7.89 8.75 -2.76
N GLY A 134 -8.45 7.85 -1.96
CA GLY A 134 -9.72 8.05 -1.26
C GLY A 134 -10.00 6.96 -0.23
N ALA A 135 -11.03 7.16 0.60
CA ALA A 135 -11.38 6.21 1.65
C ALA A 135 -12.01 4.93 1.09
N PHE A 136 -11.81 3.82 1.80
CA PHE A 136 -12.46 2.53 1.54
C PHE A 136 -13.03 2.03 2.88
N ILE A 137 -14.34 2.12 3.05
CA ILE A 137 -15.02 1.83 4.31
C ILE A 137 -15.73 0.48 4.19
N VAL A 138 -15.42 -0.42 5.11
CA VAL A 138 -16.05 -1.73 5.22
C VAL A 138 -16.94 -1.75 6.45
N ARG A 139 -18.25 -1.65 6.25
CA ARG A 139 -19.24 -1.70 7.32
C ARG A 139 -19.48 -3.15 7.75
N PRO A 140 -19.98 -3.37 8.99
CA PRO A 140 -20.38 -4.71 9.41
C PRO A 140 -21.38 -5.32 8.43
N ARG A 141 -21.27 -6.64 8.24
CA ARG A 141 -22.23 -7.40 7.43
C ARG A 141 -23.68 -7.10 7.88
N PRO A 142 -24.66 -6.99 6.98
CA PRO A 142 -26.06 -6.83 7.37
C PRO A 142 -26.50 -7.90 8.39
N GLY A 143 -27.02 -7.46 9.54
CA GLY A 143 -27.38 -8.31 10.67
C GLY A 143 -26.31 -8.39 11.77
N ASN A 144 -25.09 -7.95 11.51
CA ASN A 144 -24.05 -7.75 12.51
C ASN A 144 -24.01 -6.29 12.97
N SER A 145 -23.45 -6.05 14.16
CA SER A 145 -23.20 -4.72 14.70
C SER A 145 -21.72 -4.52 14.96
N TYR A 146 -21.31 -3.26 15.06
CA TYR A 146 -20.01 -2.92 15.64
C TYR A 146 -19.85 -3.58 17.04
N PRO A 147 -18.62 -3.91 17.47
CA PRO A 147 -18.35 -4.40 18.83
C PRO A 147 -18.39 -3.29 19.89
N PHE A 148 -18.76 -2.07 19.48
CA PHE A 148 -19.00 -0.88 20.29
C PHE A 148 -20.36 -0.27 19.92
N PRO A 149 -20.96 0.59 20.76
CA PRO A 149 -22.21 1.26 20.44
C PRO A 149 -22.15 1.98 19.10
N ALA A 150 -23.19 1.84 18.27
CA ALA A 150 -23.22 2.49 16.96
C ALA A 150 -23.05 4.02 17.11
N PRO A 151 -22.13 4.64 16.34
CA PRO A 151 -21.90 6.08 16.42
C PRO A 151 -23.09 6.84 15.82
N ASP A 152 -23.35 8.06 16.30
CA ASP A 152 -24.36 8.95 15.73
C ASP A 152 -23.96 9.48 14.35
N LYS A 153 -22.66 9.59 14.10
CA LYS A 153 -22.08 10.10 12.84
C LYS A 153 -20.73 9.45 12.56
N GLU A 154 -20.45 9.16 11.31
CA GLU A 154 -19.14 8.69 10.84
C GLU A 154 -18.53 9.71 9.88
N VAL A 155 -17.23 10.00 10.03
CA VAL A 155 -16.55 11.02 9.23
C VAL A 155 -15.17 10.53 8.80
N PRO A 156 -14.92 10.36 7.49
CA PRO A 156 -13.58 10.15 6.96
C PRO A 156 -12.69 11.37 7.16
N ILE A 157 -11.51 11.15 7.72
CA ILE A 157 -10.47 12.16 7.94
C ILE A 157 -9.20 11.68 7.23
N VAL A 158 -9.00 12.11 6.00
CA VAL A 158 -7.87 11.72 5.16
C VAL A 158 -6.77 12.76 5.26
N LEU A 159 -5.68 12.38 5.89
CA LEU A 159 -4.48 13.19 6.04
C LEU A 159 -3.61 13.03 4.79
N GLY A 160 -3.06 14.12 4.28
CA GLY A 160 -2.24 14.08 3.07
C GLY A 160 -1.16 15.14 3.05
N GLU A 161 -0.38 15.14 1.98
CA GLU A 161 0.69 16.10 1.71
C GLU A 161 0.40 16.81 0.38
N TRP A 162 0.79 18.09 0.29
CA TRP A 162 0.58 18.94 -0.86
C TRP A 162 1.91 19.48 -1.40
N TRP A 163 2.11 19.38 -2.71
CA TRP A 163 3.18 20.05 -3.43
C TRP A 163 2.59 21.03 -4.44
N ASN A 164 3.22 22.20 -4.54
CA ASN A 164 2.98 23.18 -5.59
C ASN A 164 3.53 22.70 -6.94
N GLN A 165 4.56 21.86 -6.92
CA GLN A 165 5.10 21.19 -8.10
C GLN A 165 4.26 19.97 -8.45
N ASN A 166 4.21 19.60 -9.73
CA ASN A 166 3.66 18.32 -10.14
C ASN A 166 4.40 17.16 -9.45
N VAL A 167 3.65 16.29 -8.78
CA VAL A 167 4.22 15.23 -7.94
C VAL A 167 5.02 14.17 -8.71
N VAL A 168 4.72 13.96 -9.99
CA VAL A 168 5.52 13.09 -10.87
C VAL A 168 6.86 13.74 -11.18
N ASP A 169 6.91 15.06 -11.32
CA ASP A 169 8.16 15.80 -11.52
C ASP A 169 9.00 15.84 -10.24
N VAL A 170 8.37 15.96 -9.05
CA VAL A 170 9.04 15.83 -7.74
C VAL A 170 9.78 14.50 -7.63
N GLU A 171 9.13 13.40 -8.00
CA GLU A 171 9.76 12.07 -8.03
C GLU A 171 10.89 11.98 -9.06
N ASN A 172 10.65 12.43 -10.30
CA ASN A 172 11.64 12.37 -11.38
C ASN A 172 12.89 13.19 -11.05
N ASP A 173 12.73 14.38 -10.49
CA ASP A 173 13.85 15.23 -10.09
C ASP A 173 14.69 14.57 -9.00
N ALA A 174 14.06 13.93 -8.02
CA ALA A 174 14.73 13.17 -6.97
C ALA A 174 15.56 12.00 -7.54
N ILE A 175 14.95 11.22 -8.44
CA ILE A 175 15.61 10.08 -9.12
C ILE A 175 16.81 10.57 -9.93
N LEU A 176 16.64 11.61 -10.76
CA LEU A 176 17.71 12.13 -11.61
C LEU A 176 18.86 12.74 -10.81
N ALA A 177 18.57 13.36 -9.67
CA ALA A 177 19.57 13.92 -8.77
C ALA A 177 20.23 12.86 -7.87
N GLY A 178 19.65 11.66 -7.76
CA GLY A 178 20.06 10.66 -6.79
C GLY A 178 19.88 11.13 -5.35
N GLN A 179 18.90 11.98 -5.10
CA GLN A 179 18.62 12.55 -3.78
C GLN A 179 17.22 12.16 -3.29
N LEU A 180 16.92 12.47 -2.03
CA LEU A 180 15.56 12.37 -1.53
C LEU A 180 14.65 13.41 -2.22
N PRO A 181 13.36 13.12 -2.38
CA PRO A 181 12.40 14.10 -2.87
C PRO A 181 12.36 15.36 -2.02
N VAL A 182 12.02 16.48 -2.64
CA VAL A 182 11.73 17.72 -1.90
C VAL A 182 10.51 17.51 -0.99
N GLN A 183 10.54 18.15 0.17
CA GLN A 183 9.44 18.12 1.13
C GLN A 183 8.17 18.72 0.55
N SER A 184 7.02 18.35 1.10
CA SER A 184 5.75 18.99 0.79
C SER A 184 5.76 20.47 1.17
N ASP A 185 4.97 21.26 0.46
CA ASP A 185 4.72 22.66 0.78
C ASP A 185 3.73 22.82 1.94
N ALA A 186 2.89 21.81 2.17
CA ALA A 186 1.98 21.74 3.32
C ALA A 186 1.40 20.35 3.54
N PHE A 187 1.02 20.06 4.78
CA PHE A 187 0.05 19.00 5.08
C PHE A 187 -1.38 19.41 4.69
N THR A 188 -2.27 18.42 4.60
CA THR A 188 -3.70 18.62 4.35
C THR A 188 -4.58 17.68 5.20
N ILE A 189 -5.80 18.13 5.48
CA ILE A 189 -6.89 17.32 6.02
C ILE A 189 -8.04 17.38 5.00
N ASN A 190 -8.43 16.23 4.47
CA ASN A 190 -9.41 16.10 3.37
C ASN A 190 -9.09 17.04 2.20
N GLY A 191 -7.83 17.04 1.77
CA GLY A 191 -7.37 17.81 0.60
C GLY A 191 -7.26 19.32 0.82
N LYS A 192 -7.48 19.83 2.05
CA LYS A 192 -7.38 21.26 2.39
C LYS A 192 -6.26 21.50 3.39
N THR A 193 -5.50 22.58 3.24
CA THR A 193 -4.46 22.98 4.20
C THR A 193 -5.03 23.53 5.51
N GLY A 194 -6.20 24.16 5.47
CA GLY A 194 -6.83 24.81 6.63
C GLY A 194 -6.55 26.32 6.71
N LEU A 195 -7.28 27.00 7.61
CA LEU A 195 -7.29 28.47 7.72
C LEU A 195 -6.01 29.08 8.31
N LEU A 196 -5.03 28.26 8.70
CA LEU A 196 -3.73 28.74 9.19
C LEU A 196 -2.82 29.24 8.05
N TYR A 197 -3.18 28.96 6.79
CA TYR A 197 -2.40 29.35 5.63
C TYR A 197 -3.01 30.56 4.91
N GLN A 198 -2.15 31.36 4.30
CA GLN A 198 -2.59 32.40 3.37
C GLN A 198 -3.28 31.79 2.16
N CYS A 199 -4.29 32.48 1.63
CA CYS A 199 -5.10 32.03 0.49
C CYS A 199 -5.84 30.69 0.71
N ALA A 200 -6.00 30.24 1.95
CA ALA A 200 -6.92 29.16 2.27
C ALA A 200 -8.36 29.69 2.23
N ASN A 201 -9.02 29.52 1.08
CA ASN A 201 -10.41 29.98 0.89
C ASN A 201 -11.44 29.05 1.55
N GLU A 202 -11.05 27.80 1.82
CA GLU A 202 -11.90 26.77 2.39
C GLU A 202 -11.13 25.93 3.41
N THR A 203 -11.85 25.43 4.41
CA THR A 203 -11.33 24.48 5.40
C THR A 203 -12.34 23.37 5.59
N PHE A 204 -11.86 22.14 5.75
CA PHE A 204 -12.74 21.02 6.05
C PHE A 204 -13.41 21.26 7.41
N THR A 205 -14.74 21.21 7.44
CA THR A 205 -15.53 21.48 8.65
C THR A 205 -16.53 20.36 8.90
N VAL A 206 -16.59 19.88 10.14
CA VAL A 206 -17.53 18.87 10.62
C VAL A 206 -18.45 19.50 11.63
N ASP A 207 -19.72 19.69 11.26
CA ASP A 207 -20.76 20.13 12.18
C ASP A 207 -21.27 18.96 13.05
N VAL A 208 -21.41 19.20 14.36
CA VAL A 208 -21.81 18.20 15.35
C VAL A 208 -22.83 18.75 16.36
N GLU A 209 -23.67 17.87 16.89
CA GLU A 209 -24.53 18.19 18.04
C GLU A 209 -23.81 17.87 19.36
N PRO A 210 -24.15 18.55 20.47
CA PRO A 210 -23.63 18.19 21.80
C PRO A 210 -24.06 16.78 22.23
N SER A 211 -23.22 16.13 23.04
CA SER A 211 -23.47 14.80 23.64
C SER A 211 -23.72 13.67 22.64
N LYS A 212 -23.10 13.76 21.47
CA LYS A 212 -23.10 12.74 20.42
C LYS A 212 -21.77 12.01 20.36
N THR A 213 -21.79 10.80 19.81
CA THR A 213 -20.58 10.03 19.52
C THR A 213 -20.32 10.06 18.01
N VAL A 214 -19.18 10.63 17.63
CA VAL A 214 -18.71 10.70 16.25
C VAL A 214 -17.56 9.72 16.06
N LEU A 215 -17.66 8.85 15.07
CA LEU A 215 -16.55 7.99 14.65
C LEU A 215 -15.72 8.71 13.59
N LEU A 216 -14.50 9.08 13.93
CA LEU A 216 -13.51 9.58 12.98
C LEU A 216 -12.77 8.39 12.37
N ARG A 217 -12.79 8.31 11.05
CA ARG A 217 -12.11 7.29 10.25
C ARG A 217 -10.84 7.91 9.66
N VAL A 218 -9.78 7.94 10.46
CA VAL A 218 -8.55 8.68 10.16
C VAL A 218 -7.64 7.84 9.28
N ILE A 219 -7.18 8.38 8.16
CA ILE A 219 -6.31 7.71 7.19
C ILE A 219 -5.08 8.59 6.98
N ASN A 220 -3.87 8.06 7.11
CA ASN A 220 -2.68 8.76 6.62
C ASN A 220 -2.37 8.35 5.17
N ALA A 221 -2.85 9.15 4.22
CA ALA A 221 -2.56 9.02 2.79
C ALA A 221 -1.30 9.78 2.35
N GLY A 222 -0.58 10.42 3.29
CA GLY A 222 0.69 11.11 3.05
C GLY A 222 1.77 10.17 2.49
N LEU A 223 2.77 10.75 1.82
CA LEU A 223 3.84 9.99 1.19
C LEU A 223 4.92 9.57 2.17
N ASN A 224 5.41 10.51 2.99
CA ASN A 224 6.71 10.34 3.65
C ASN A 224 6.71 10.58 5.18
N ALA A 225 5.63 11.13 5.75
CA ALA A 225 5.62 11.56 7.15
C ALA A 225 4.70 10.71 8.04
N HIS A 226 5.20 10.32 9.22
CA HIS A 226 4.35 9.98 10.35
C HIS A 226 3.68 11.27 10.84
N LEU A 227 2.42 11.17 11.25
CA LEU A 227 1.63 12.34 11.62
C LEU A 227 1.06 12.22 13.02
N PHE A 228 1.30 13.24 13.84
CA PHE A 228 0.50 13.51 15.03
C PHE A 228 -0.82 14.14 14.59
N PHE A 229 -1.94 13.60 15.08
CA PHE A 229 -3.27 14.16 14.90
C PHE A 229 -3.95 14.39 16.26
N LYS A 230 -4.46 15.60 16.46
CA LYS A 230 -5.20 16.00 17.68
C LYS A 230 -6.47 16.76 17.33
N LEU A 231 -7.46 16.67 18.23
CA LEU A 231 -8.66 17.48 18.20
C LEU A 231 -8.75 18.28 19.51
N ALA A 232 -8.78 19.61 19.42
CA ALA A 232 -8.82 20.46 20.61
C ALA A 232 -10.02 20.13 21.50
N GLY A 233 -9.80 20.04 22.81
CA GLY A 233 -10.85 19.85 23.81
C GLY A 233 -11.52 18.47 23.83
N HIS A 234 -11.03 17.50 23.04
CA HIS A 234 -11.62 16.16 22.94
C HIS A 234 -10.54 15.08 23.04
N ASN A 235 -10.92 13.95 23.63
CA ASN A 235 -10.12 12.74 23.62
C ASN A 235 -10.71 11.73 22.61
N PHE A 236 -9.86 10.81 22.18
CA PHE A 236 -10.20 9.70 21.31
C PHE A 236 -10.32 8.42 22.10
N THR A 237 -11.28 7.58 21.71
CA THR A 237 -11.29 6.14 22.03
C THR A 237 -11.02 5.38 20.74
N VAL A 238 -9.81 4.85 20.57
CA VAL A 238 -9.45 4.04 19.39
C VAL A 238 -10.13 2.68 19.49
N VAL A 239 -10.82 2.29 18.43
CA VAL A 239 -11.64 1.07 18.37
C VAL A 239 -11.27 0.14 17.21
N ALA A 240 -10.57 0.63 16.18
CA ALA A 240 -9.99 -0.22 15.15
C ALA A 240 -8.74 0.43 14.54
N VAL A 241 -7.86 -0.40 13.98
CA VAL A 241 -6.70 -0.01 13.17
C VAL A 241 -6.65 -0.96 11.97
N ASP A 242 -6.53 -0.44 10.76
CA ASP A 242 -6.38 -1.21 9.51
C ASP A 242 -7.45 -2.30 9.31
N ALA A 243 -8.72 -1.92 9.52
CA ALA A 243 -9.89 -2.79 9.51
C ALA A 243 -9.80 -4.02 10.44
N GLY A 244 -9.01 -3.90 11.51
CA GLY A 244 -8.95 -4.83 12.64
C GLY A 244 -9.40 -4.14 13.94
N TYR A 245 -10.43 -4.67 14.59
CA TYR A 245 -10.90 -4.13 15.86
C TYR A 245 -9.84 -4.25 16.97
N THR A 246 -9.72 -3.19 17.76
CA THR A 246 -8.82 -3.13 18.91
C THR A 246 -9.60 -3.22 20.21
N SER A 247 -8.90 -3.59 21.28
CA SER A 247 -9.37 -3.17 22.62
C SER A 247 -9.29 -1.64 22.70
N ASN A 248 -10.23 -1.03 23.42
CA ASN A 248 -10.30 0.43 23.51
C ASN A 248 -8.98 1.03 24.04
N LEU A 249 -8.42 1.98 23.30
CA LEU A 249 -7.30 2.81 23.74
C LEU A 249 -7.75 4.26 23.83
N ASN A 250 -7.74 4.81 25.06
CA ASN A 250 -8.05 6.22 25.29
C ASN A 250 -6.78 7.06 25.17
N THR A 251 -6.82 8.08 24.32
CA THR A 251 -5.69 8.98 24.07
C THR A 251 -6.19 10.35 23.62
N ASP A 252 -5.40 11.41 23.81
CA ASP A 252 -5.68 12.73 23.24
C ASP A 252 -4.94 12.98 21.91
N THR A 253 -4.09 12.02 21.52
CA THR A 253 -3.18 12.12 20.37
C THR A 253 -3.18 10.81 19.59
N LEU A 254 -3.53 10.87 18.31
CA LEU A 254 -3.37 9.76 17.37
C LEU A 254 -2.03 9.92 16.64
N VAL A 255 -1.41 8.80 16.29
CA VAL A 255 -0.12 8.78 15.59
C VAL A 255 -0.23 7.79 14.44
N LEU A 256 -0.13 8.29 13.21
CA LEU A 256 -0.36 7.49 12.01
C LEU A 256 0.88 7.53 11.11
N ALA A 257 1.44 6.37 10.80
CA ALA A 257 2.39 6.20 9.71
C ALA A 257 1.65 6.22 8.36
N PRO A 258 2.31 6.61 7.25
CA PRO A 258 1.76 6.45 5.90
C PRO A 258 1.19 5.05 5.68
N GLY A 259 -0.04 4.97 5.16
CA GLY A 259 -0.76 3.71 4.96
C GLY A 259 -1.71 3.33 6.08
N GLN A 260 -1.41 3.71 7.32
CA GLN A 260 -2.24 3.34 8.46
C GLN A 260 -3.57 4.07 8.48
N THR A 261 -4.55 3.38 9.04
CA THR A 261 -5.89 3.87 9.32
C THR A 261 -6.24 3.65 10.78
N VAL A 262 -6.98 4.58 11.37
CA VAL A 262 -7.41 4.52 12.77
C VAL A 262 -8.88 4.93 12.85
N ASP A 263 -9.70 4.05 13.40
CA ASP A 263 -11.08 4.32 13.76
C ASP A 263 -11.13 4.77 15.22
N ALA A 264 -11.53 6.01 15.46
CA ALA A 264 -11.55 6.63 16.77
C ALA A 264 -12.89 7.29 17.08
N LEU A 265 -13.51 6.91 18.20
CA LEU A 265 -14.71 7.55 18.71
C LEU A 265 -14.34 8.84 19.45
N VAL A 266 -15.11 9.89 19.19
CA VAL A 266 -15.07 11.18 19.87
C VAL A 266 -16.45 11.48 20.43
N THR A 267 -16.53 11.75 21.73
CA THR A 267 -17.77 12.22 22.36
C THR A 267 -17.78 13.74 22.37
N THR A 268 -18.83 14.37 21.87
CA THR A 268 -18.96 15.83 21.79
C THR A 268 -19.44 16.44 23.11
N ASN A 269 -18.58 16.32 24.14
CA ASN A 269 -18.85 16.75 25.51
C ASN A 269 -18.16 18.06 25.92
N ALA A 270 -17.47 18.74 24.98
CA ALA A 270 -16.89 20.05 25.23
C ALA A 270 -17.97 21.15 25.26
N ALA A 271 -17.62 22.34 25.77
CA ALA A 271 -18.51 23.49 25.69
C ALA A 271 -18.86 23.79 24.21
N PRO A 272 -20.11 24.18 23.89
CA PRO A 272 -20.46 24.51 22.51
C PRO A 272 -19.54 25.59 21.92
N GLY A 273 -18.86 25.26 20.83
CA GLY A 273 -17.88 26.14 20.18
C GLY A 273 -17.27 25.51 18.93
N SER A 274 -16.17 26.10 18.46
CA SER A 274 -15.37 25.58 17.34
C SER A 274 -14.02 25.09 17.85
N TYR A 275 -13.57 23.94 17.35
CA TYR A 275 -12.35 23.27 17.78
C TYR A 275 -11.54 22.84 16.56
N TYR A 276 -10.25 23.14 16.53
CA TYR A 276 -9.37 22.66 15.47
C TYR A 276 -9.05 21.18 15.65
N MET A 277 -9.18 20.45 14.55
CA MET A 277 -8.37 19.27 14.26
C MET A 277 -7.04 19.77 13.69
N ALA A 278 -5.91 19.26 14.19
CA ALA A 278 -4.59 19.69 13.76
C ALA A 278 -3.68 18.50 13.48
N VAL A 279 -2.82 18.66 12.48
CA VAL A 279 -1.86 17.67 12.00
C VAL A 279 -0.47 18.26 11.92
N GLN A 280 0.53 17.55 12.43
CA GLN A 280 1.95 17.88 12.33
C GLN A 280 2.79 16.62 12.14
N ALA A 281 3.98 16.77 11.55
CA ALA A 281 4.92 15.67 11.42
C ALA A 281 5.41 15.17 12.80
N HIS A 282 5.52 13.85 12.91
CA HIS A 282 6.37 13.19 13.87
C HIS A 282 7.64 12.74 13.15
N ASP A 283 8.79 13.28 13.55
CA ASP A 283 10.10 12.91 13.00
C ASP A 283 11.16 12.87 14.11
N THR A 284 11.77 11.70 14.28
CA THR A 284 12.86 11.47 15.23
C THR A 284 14.24 11.50 14.58
N LEU A 285 14.31 11.67 13.25
CA LEU A 285 15.55 11.73 12.52
C LEU A 285 16.21 13.10 12.76
N THR A 286 17.49 13.08 13.15
CA THR A 286 18.25 14.31 13.40
C THR A 286 18.61 15.00 12.08
N PRO A 287 18.82 16.33 12.06
CA PRO A 287 19.25 17.09 10.87
C PRO A 287 20.59 16.63 10.25
N SER A 288 21.32 15.73 10.92
CA SER A 288 22.51 15.06 10.37
C SER A 288 22.17 13.92 9.40
N THR A 289 20.89 13.55 9.30
CA THR A 289 20.36 12.64 8.29
C THR A 289 19.84 13.46 7.12
N MET A 290 19.96 12.93 5.90
CA MET A 290 19.68 13.61 4.63
C MET A 290 18.22 14.07 4.43
N ALA A 291 17.36 14.00 5.44
CA ALA A 291 15.94 14.29 5.38
C ALA A 291 15.55 15.33 6.44
N ALA A 292 14.90 16.40 6.02
CA ALA A 292 14.11 17.24 6.92
C ALA A 292 12.63 16.96 6.63
N SER A 293 11.81 16.93 7.66
CA SER A 293 10.35 16.78 7.54
C SER A 293 9.68 18.13 7.32
N ASP A 294 8.56 18.12 6.60
CA ASP A 294 7.63 19.24 6.56
C ASP A 294 7.24 19.65 7.99
N ALA A 295 7.51 20.90 8.35
CA ALA A 295 7.26 21.47 9.68
C ALA A 295 5.94 22.26 9.76
N THR A 296 5.12 22.19 8.72
CA THR A 296 3.86 22.92 8.63
C THR A 296 2.77 22.26 9.49
N THR A 297 1.66 22.96 9.66
CA THR A 297 0.49 22.46 10.42
C THR A 297 -0.75 22.56 9.56
N ALA A 298 -1.37 21.44 9.22
CA ALA A 298 -2.69 21.44 8.61
C ALA A 298 -3.79 21.50 9.66
N SER A 299 -4.91 22.14 9.31
CA SER A 299 -6.06 22.21 10.21
C SER A 299 -7.40 22.02 9.52
N ALA A 300 -8.35 21.51 10.30
CA ALA A 300 -9.76 21.38 9.97
C ALA A 300 -10.58 21.73 11.21
N ILE A 301 -11.90 21.91 11.08
CA ILE A 301 -12.73 22.41 12.17
C ILE A 301 -13.78 21.35 12.54
N LEU A 302 -13.92 21.06 13.83
CA LEU A 302 -15.13 20.48 14.40
C LEU A 302 -15.93 21.60 15.05
N ARG A 303 -17.18 21.79 14.63
CA ARG A 303 -18.03 22.91 15.04
C ARG A 303 -19.32 22.40 15.65
N TYR A 304 -19.65 22.88 16.84
CA TYR A 304 -20.93 22.57 17.46
C TYR A 304 -22.05 23.39 16.80
N ASN A 305 -23.20 22.76 16.54
CA ASN A 305 -24.37 23.41 15.97
C ASN A 305 -24.77 24.65 16.78
N GLY A 306 -25.13 25.74 16.08
CA GLY A 306 -25.44 27.04 16.69
C GLY A 306 -24.22 27.92 16.96
N THR A 307 -23.00 27.43 16.75
CA THR A 307 -21.77 28.25 16.83
C THR A 307 -21.61 29.10 15.57
N SER A 308 -21.25 30.38 15.74
CA SER A 308 -20.95 31.27 14.61
C SER A 308 -19.84 30.69 13.74
N ALA A 309 -19.99 30.75 12.42
CA ALA A 309 -18.96 30.36 11.47
C ALA A 309 -17.68 31.21 11.56
N THR A 310 -17.78 32.41 12.15
CA THR A 310 -16.64 33.32 12.39
C THR A 310 -15.99 33.14 13.76
N ALA A 311 -16.53 32.25 14.60
CA ALA A 311 -15.94 32.01 15.92
C ALA A 311 -14.55 31.38 15.76
N THR A 312 -13.56 31.98 16.41
CA THR A 312 -12.18 31.49 16.41
C THR A 312 -12.12 30.09 17.02
N PRO A 313 -11.72 29.05 16.26
CA PRO A 313 -11.65 27.71 16.80
C PRO A 313 -10.48 27.58 17.79
N ALA A 314 -10.67 26.82 18.86
CA ALA A 314 -9.62 26.53 19.82
C ALA A 314 -8.56 25.58 19.20
N MET A 315 -7.27 25.90 19.37
CA MET A 315 -6.15 25.05 18.92
C MET A 315 -5.76 24.04 19.99
N PRO A 316 -5.42 22.78 19.62
CA PRO A 316 -4.84 21.83 20.55
C PRO A 316 -3.36 22.16 20.81
N THR A 317 -2.84 21.78 21.98
CA THR A 317 -1.39 21.74 22.21
C THR A 317 -0.80 20.52 21.51
N MET A 318 -0.04 20.77 20.45
CA MET A 318 0.63 19.73 19.68
C MET A 318 1.91 19.24 20.38
N PRO A 319 2.25 17.93 20.29
CA PRO A 319 3.54 17.43 20.72
C PRO A 319 4.68 18.06 19.91
N ASN A 320 5.89 18.02 20.45
CA ASN A 320 7.08 18.33 19.63
C ASN A 320 7.21 17.27 18.53
N SER A 321 7.63 17.65 17.32
CA SER A 321 7.80 16.70 16.21
C SER A 321 8.72 15.53 16.57
N SER A 322 9.74 15.76 17.39
CA SER A 322 10.69 14.74 17.86
C SER A 322 10.23 13.91 19.07
N ASP A 323 8.99 14.08 19.54
CA ASP A 323 8.46 13.40 20.72
C ASP A 323 8.18 11.90 20.47
N ALA A 324 9.24 11.10 20.52
CA ALA A 324 9.16 9.66 20.39
C ALA A 324 8.38 9.00 21.55
N ALA A 325 8.29 9.63 22.72
CA ALA A 325 7.60 9.04 23.87
C ALA A 325 6.08 9.01 23.63
N THR A 326 5.51 10.12 23.17
CA THR A 326 4.09 10.19 22.78
C THR A 326 3.78 9.23 21.63
N ALA A 327 4.64 9.18 20.61
CA ALA A 327 4.50 8.24 19.49
C ALA A 327 4.50 6.77 19.96
N ASN A 328 5.50 6.39 20.76
CA ASN A 328 5.62 5.04 21.28
C ASN A 328 4.49 4.65 22.22
N ALA A 329 3.97 5.58 23.03
CA ALA A 329 2.83 5.33 23.90
C ALA A 329 1.57 4.95 23.10
N PHE A 330 1.35 5.60 21.95
CA PHE A 330 0.28 5.24 21.03
C PHE A 330 0.51 3.85 20.43
N TYR A 331 1.62 3.64 19.72
CA TYR A 331 1.88 2.38 19.02
C TYR A 331 1.93 1.18 19.96
N PHE A 332 2.61 1.31 21.11
CA PHE A 332 2.70 0.25 22.11
C PHE A 332 1.49 0.20 23.04
N GLY A 333 0.51 1.10 22.90
CA GLY A 333 -0.77 1.07 23.60
C GLY A 333 -1.81 0.19 22.89
N LEU A 334 -1.70 0.02 21.58
CA LEU A 334 -2.65 -0.76 20.77
C LEU A 334 -2.67 -2.25 21.18
N ARG A 335 -3.87 -2.80 21.31
CA ARG A 335 -4.11 -4.21 21.65
C ARG A 335 -5.19 -4.76 20.75
N GLY A 336 -5.03 -5.99 20.26
CA GLY A 336 -6.11 -6.67 19.53
C GLY A 336 -7.37 -6.83 20.40
N LEU A 337 -8.53 -6.88 19.77
CA LEU A 337 -9.79 -7.16 20.48
C LEU A 337 -9.77 -8.60 21.00
N ALA A 338 -9.93 -8.78 22.31
CA ALA A 338 -10.05 -10.11 22.90
C ALA A 338 -11.42 -10.72 22.55
N THR A 339 -11.45 -11.70 21.66
CA THR A 339 -12.67 -12.47 21.34
C THR A 339 -12.64 -13.83 22.02
N ALA A 340 -13.80 -14.28 22.50
CA ALA A 340 -13.93 -15.58 23.14
C ALA A 340 -13.57 -16.69 22.14
N GLY A 341 -12.55 -17.49 22.48
CA GLY A 341 -12.06 -18.58 21.61
C GLY A 341 -11.00 -18.18 20.59
N ALA A 342 -10.57 -16.90 20.54
CA ALA A 342 -9.40 -16.54 19.76
C ALA A 342 -8.15 -17.29 20.25
N PRO A 343 -7.30 -17.81 19.35
CA PRO A 343 -6.03 -18.41 19.75
C PRO A 343 -5.21 -17.37 20.51
N ALA A 344 -4.70 -17.75 21.69
CA ALA A 344 -3.72 -16.91 22.37
C ALA A 344 -2.53 -16.67 21.41
N VAL A 345 -2.10 -15.41 21.29
CA VAL A 345 -0.85 -15.09 20.58
C VAL A 345 0.25 -15.95 21.22
N PRO A 346 0.97 -16.79 20.46
CA PRO A 346 2.00 -17.65 21.02
C PRO A 346 3.01 -16.83 21.83
N ALA A 347 3.17 -17.16 23.11
CA ALA A 347 4.08 -16.45 24.01
C ALA A 347 5.56 -16.83 23.74
N THR A 348 5.78 -18.02 23.17
CA THR A 348 7.10 -18.50 22.77
C THR A 348 7.40 -18.08 21.33
N VAL A 349 8.56 -17.44 21.15
CA VAL A 349 9.08 -17.10 19.81
C VAL A 349 9.93 -18.27 19.34
N ASP A 350 9.42 -19.04 18.38
CA ASP A 350 10.14 -20.21 17.83
C ASP A 350 11.18 -19.82 16.77
N VAL A 351 11.01 -18.65 16.16
CA VAL A 351 11.88 -18.13 15.09
C VAL A 351 12.10 -16.64 15.30
N SER A 352 13.36 -16.23 15.42
CA SER A 352 13.75 -14.83 15.40
C SER A 352 14.09 -14.41 13.97
N MET A 353 13.39 -13.41 13.46
CA MET A 353 13.73 -12.74 12.21
C MET A 353 14.22 -11.34 12.53
N THR A 354 15.33 -10.94 11.93
CA THR A 354 15.82 -9.55 11.95
C THR A 354 15.67 -9.00 10.54
N ILE A 355 14.99 -7.88 10.41
CA ILE A 355 14.91 -7.11 9.18
C ILE A 355 15.57 -5.77 9.48
N GLU A 356 16.68 -5.50 8.79
CA GLU A 356 17.34 -4.20 8.79
C GLU A 356 16.81 -3.40 7.61
N LEU A 357 16.38 -2.17 7.88
CA LEU A 357 16.00 -1.20 6.86
C LEU A 357 16.91 0.00 7.04
N GLY A 358 17.54 0.43 5.96
CA GLY A 358 18.55 1.48 6.01
C GLY A 358 18.49 2.39 4.80
N LEU A 359 18.91 3.63 5.01
CA LEU A 359 19.25 4.58 3.97
C LEU A 359 20.77 4.69 3.90
N GLY A 360 21.32 4.44 2.73
CA GLY A 360 22.75 4.50 2.45
C GLY A 360 23.04 5.31 1.19
N GLN A 361 24.27 5.21 0.73
CA GLN A 361 24.74 5.86 -0.49
C GLN A 361 25.38 4.82 -1.41
N ILE A 362 25.08 4.91 -2.71
CA ILE A 362 25.70 4.11 -3.76
C ILE A 362 26.22 5.05 -4.86
N PRO A 363 27.19 4.63 -5.68
CA PRO A 363 27.61 5.44 -6.83
C PRO A 363 26.40 5.79 -7.72
N CYS A 364 26.37 7.02 -8.25
CA CYS A 364 25.34 7.44 -9.19
C CYS A 364 25.23 6.46 -10.36
N ASP A 365 24.00 6.11 -10.74
CA ASP A 365 23.75 5.34 -11.96
C ASP A 365 23.89 6.26 -13.19
N PRO A 366 24.42 5.77 -14.34
CA PRO A 366 24.52 6.57 -15.56
C PRO A 366 23.20 7.21 -16.03
N SER A 367 22.05 6.66 -15.67
CA SER A 367 20.75 7.27 -15.99
C SER A 367 20.42 8.50 -15.13
N GLN A 368 21.10 8.71 -14.01
CA GLN A 368 20.88 9.81 -13.07
C GLN A 368 21.68 11.05 -13.50
N THR A 369 21.20 11.72 -14.53
CA THR A 369 21.93 12.79 -15.23
C THR A 369 22.23 14.04 -14.39
N LYS A 370 21.57 14.21 -13.24
CA LYS A 370 21.78 15.32 -12.30
C LYS A 370 22.56 14.90 -11.04
N CYS A 371 22.92 13.61 -10.91
CA CYS A 371 23.60 13.07 -9.73
C CYS A 371 25.12 13.32 -9.80
N THR A 372 25.72 13.66 -8.65
CA THR A 372 27.17 13.91 -8.54
C THR A 372 27.77 13.04 -7.43
N GLY A 373 28.66 12.12 -7.79
CA GLY A 373 29.33 11.22 -6.84
C GLY A 373 28.43 10.05 -6.42
N ASN A 374 27.58 10.27 -5.42
CA ASN A 374 26.74 9.23 -4.82
C ASN A 374 25.26 9.59 -4.84
N ALA A 375 24.43 8.58 -5.08
CA ALA A 375 22.98 8.61 -4.91
C ALA A 375 22.55 7.99 -3.58
N VAL A 376 21.47 8.50 -2.99
CA VAL A 376 20.79 7.87 -1.85
C VAL A 376 20.14 6.56 -2.31
N ALA A 377 20.29 5.51 -1.50
CA ALA A 377 19.66 4.22 -1.75
C ALA A 377 19.09 3.64 -0.46
N ALA A 378 17.88 3.12 -0.54
CA ALA A 378 17.33 2.29 0.52
C ALA A 378 17.82 0.84 0.37
N ALA A 379 18.01 0.17 1.50
CA ALA A 379 18.40 -1.22 1.56
C ALA A 379 17.58 -1.98 2.59
N MET A 380 17.25 -3.22 2.27
CA MET A 380 16.70 -4.20 3.21
C MET A 380 17.74 -5.30 3.42
N ASN A 381 18.19 -5.50 4.66
CA ASN A 381 19.28 -6.43 5.01
C ASN A 381 20.55 -6.20 4.16
N GLY A 382 20.90 -4.93 3.92
CA GLY A 382 22.05 -4.54 3.10
C GLY A 382 21.86 -4.73 1.59
N VAL A 383 20.66 -5.10 1.13
CA VAL A 383 20.35 -5.30 -0.30
C VAL A 383 19.43 -4.18 -0.78
N SER A 384 19.90 -3.40 -1.74
CA SER A 384 19.08 -2.45 -2.49
C SER A 384 18.48 -3.11 -3.72
N PHE A 385 17.24 -2.75 -4.04
CA PHE A 385 16.60 -3.19 -5.26
C PHE A 385 17.03 -2.33 -6.45
N ARG A 386 17.07 -2.95 -7.63
CA ARG A 386 17.26 -2.26 -8.91
C ARG A 386 16.18 -2.74 -9.87
N LEU A 387 15.56 -1.79 -10.58
CA LEU A 387 14.62 -2.12 -11.63
C LEU A 387 15.31 -2.97 -12.71
N PRO A 388 14.66 -4.04 -13.19
CA PRO A 388 15.23 -4.86 -14.27
C PRO A 388 15.30 -4.05 -15.56
N SER A 389 16.35 -4.29 -16.37
CA SER A 389 16.50 -3.65 -17.69
C SER A 389 15.51 -4.15 -18.73
N GLU A 390 14.92 -5.34 -18.50
CA GLU A 390 13.90 -5.96 -19.36
C GLU A 390 12.77 -6.52 -18.50
N ALA A 391 11.52 -6.30 -18.91
CA ALA A 391 10.34 -6.85 -18.24
C ALA A 391 9.63 -7.86 -19.16
N HIS A 392 9.45 -9.08 -18.68
CA HIS A 392 8.67 -10.12 -19.37
C HIS A 392 7.38 -10.39 -18.62
N VAL A 393 6.25 -10.34 -19.33
CA VAL A 393 4.96 -10.76 -18.77
C VAL A 393 4.94 -12.27 -18.67
N VAL A 394 4.95 -12.79 -17.45
CA VAL A 394 4.68 -14.22 -17.20
C VAL A 394 3.17 -14.40 -17.28
N LEU A 395 2.68 -14.80 -18.46
CA LEU A 395 1.27 -15.17 -18.61
C LEU A 395 0.98 -16.40 -17.75
N PRO A 396 -0.17 -16.45 -17.04
CA PRO A 396 -0.58 -17.67 -16.34
C PRO A 396 -0.65 -18.81 -17.36
N LEU A 397 -0.03 -19.94 -17.02
CA LEU A 397 -0.13 -21.14 -17.83
C LEU A 397 -1.63 -21.45 -18.03
N PRO A 398 -2.08 -21.77 -19.25
CA PRO A 398 -3.45 -22.19 -19.47
C PRO A 398 -3.76 -23.38 -18.53
N PRO A 399 -4.97 -23.46 -17.97
CA PRO A 399 -5.33 -24.59 -17.14
C PRO A 399 -5.03 -25.89 -17.91
N GLY A 400 -4.16 -26.72 -17.35
CA GLY A 400 -3.81 -27.99 -17.95
C GLY A 400 -5.08 -28.81 -18.20
N PRO A 401 -5.13 -29.65 -19.25
CA PRO A 401 -6.32 -30.43 -19.55
C PRO A 401 -6.73 -31.22 -18.32
N ALA A 402 -7.99 -31.08 -17.91
CA ALA A 402 -8.55 -31.85 -16.82
C ALA A 402 -8.23 -33.33 -17.07
N ARG A 403 -7.46 -33.94 -16.17
CA ARG A 403 -7.25 -35.40 -16.22
C ARG A 403 -8.62 -36.03 -16.05
N ALA A 404 -9.16 -36.55 -17.14
CA ALA A 404 -10.32 -37.42 -17.10
C ALA A 404 -9.99 -38.57 -16.14
N HIS A 405 -10.65 -38.61 -14.99
CA HIS A 405 -10.65 -39.79 -14.15
C HIS A 405 -11.40 -40.87 -14.93
N GLY A 406 -10.64 -41.76 -15.59
CA GLY A 406 -11.17 -42.98 -16.16
C GLY A 406 -11.85 -43.84 -15.07
N PRO A 407 -12.86 -44.64 -15.44
CA PRO A 407 -13.68 -45.36 -14.49
C PRO A 407 -12.83 -46.33 -13.67
N ARG A 408 -12.98 -46.27 -12.34
CA ARG A 408 -12.38 -47.26 -11.44
C ARG A 408 -13.00 -48.63 -11.76
N HIS A 409 -12.25 -49.48 -12.44
CA HIS A 409 -12.56 -50.90 -12.50
C HIS A 409 -12.43 -51.49 -11.09
N GLY A 410 -13.57 -51.91 -10.53
CA GLY A 410 -13.59 -52.74 -9.34
C GLY A 410 -13.03 -54.12 -9.66
N VAL A 411 -12.11 -54.59 -8.82
CA VAL A 411 -11.68 -55.99 -8.77
C VAL A 411 -11.81 -56.46 -7.31
N PRO A 412 -12.30 -57.68 -7.06
CA PRO A 412 -12.94 -58.05 -5.80
C PRO A 412 -11.94 -58.47 -4.70
N ARG A 413 -12.43 -58.43 -3.47
CA ARG A 413 -11.78 -58.94 -2.25
C ARG A 413 -11.41 -60.43 -2.39
N GLY A 414 -10.14 -60.74 -2.21
CA GLY A 414 -9.61 -62.07 -1.88
C GLY A 414 -8.79 -61.97 -0.59
N GLY A 415 -9.07 -62.84 0.38
CA GLY A 415 -8.54 -62.75 1.74
C GLY A 415 -7.31 -63.60 2.05
N ARG A 416 -6.74 -63.25 3.21
CA ARG A 416 -5.96 -64.03 4.20
C ARG A 416 -4.46 -64.33 3.98
N ASN A 417 -3.73 -63.84 5.00
CA ASN A 417 -2.66 -64.45 5.81
C ASN A 417 -1.21 -64.41 5.31
N GLY A 418 -0.32 -63.92 6.19
CA GLY A 418 1.12 -64.20 6.17
C GLY A 418 1.98 -63.08 6.74
N ALA A 419 2.52 -63.28 7.94
CA ALA A 419 3.45 -62.38 8.63
C ALA A 419 4.86 -62.38 8.01
N GLY A 420 5.64 -61.32 8.25
CA GLY A 420 7.09 -61.32 7.98
C GLY A 420 7.76 -59.95 8.12
N HIS A 421 8.62 -59.80 9.12
CA HIS A 421 9.60 -58.72 9.31
C HIS A 421 10.57 -58.57 8.14
N GLY A 422 11.09 -57.36 7.90
CA GLY A 422 12.26 -57.16 7.05
C GLY A 422 12.58 -55.68 6.75
N THR A 423 13.57 -55.14 7.44
CA THR A 423 14.25 -53.86 7.19
C THR A 423 15.16 -53.91 5.95
N SER A 424 15.22 -52.86 5.12
CA SER A 424 16.49 -52.32 4.58
C SER A 424 16.32 -51.04 3.73
N ARG A 425 17.22 -50.08 3.99
CA ARG A 425 17.61 -48.94 3.13
C ARG A 425 18.33 -49.39 1.84
N SER A 426 18.20 -48.61 0.77
CA SER A 426 19.28 -48.05 -0.11
C SER A 426 18.64 -47.49 -1.39
N THR A 427 18.71 -46.17 -1.65
CA THR A 427 19.68 -45.45 -2.51
C THR A 427 19.93 -46.06 -3.89
N GLY A 428 19.68 -45.29 -4.95
CA GLY A 428 20.18 -45.56 -6.30
C GLY A 428 19.42 -44.78 -7.35
N GLY A 429 20.11 -43.85 -8.02
CA GLY A 429 19.52 -42.83 -8.88
C GLY A 429 19.15 -43.28 -10.29
N MET A 430 18.55 -42.36 -11.05
CA MET A 430 18.56 -42.38 -12.51
C MET A 430 18.57 -40.95 -13.04
N GLY A 431 19.67 -40.60 -13.69
CA GLY A 431 19.70 -39.57 -14.72
C GLY A 431 19.34 -40.19 -16.07
N GLY A 432 18.58 -39.46 -16.88
CA GLY A 432 18.25 -39.81 -18.26
C GLY A 432 17.48 -38.67 -18.93
N PRO A 433 17.91 -38.19 -20.12
CA PRO A 433 17.47 -36.91 -20.67
C PRO A 433 16.15 -37.02 -21.45
N MET A 434 15.24 -36.06 -21.28
CA MET A 434 14.05 -35.95 -22.13
C MET A 434 14.29 -35.06 -23.35
N ARG A 435 13.93 -35.64 -24.50
CA ARG A 435 14.04 -35.12 -25.87
C ARG A 435 13.30 -33.80 -26.08
N ARG A 436 13.95 -32.90 -26.81
CA ARG A 436 13.33 -31.78 -27.55
C ARG A 436 12.35 -32.33 -28.58
N THR A 437 11.11 -31.87 -28.52
CA THR A 437 10.16 -31.97 -29.63
C THR A 437 9.70 -30.57 -29.96
N THR A 438 10.14 -30.07 -31.12
CA THR A 438 9.66 -28.84 -31.76
C THR A 438 8.29 -29.07 -32.38
N LEU A 439 7.31 -28.25 -32.02
CA LEU A 439 6.06 -28.10 -32.77
C LEU A 439 5.97 -26.66 -33.29
N ARG A 440 5.88 -26.54 -34.62
CA ARG A 440 5.53 -25.33 -35.37
C ARG A 440 4.01 -25.18 -35.38
N GLY A 441 3.50 -23.97 -35.18
CA GLY A 441 2.18 -23.58 -35.66
C GLY A 441 1.52 -22.44 -34.89
N GLY A 442 1.16 -21.37 -35.59
CA GLY A 442 0.10 -20.44 -35.20
C GLY A 442 0.57 -19.11 -34.62
N GLY A 443 0.73 -18.09 -35.46
CA GLY A 443 1.01 -16.73 -35.02
C GLY A 443 -0.17 -16.12 -34.26
N ALA A 444 0.07 -15.82 -32.98
CA ALA A 444 -0.65 -14.78 -32.25
C ALA A 444 0.31 -13.61 -32.08
N ARG A 445 -0.06 -12.41 -32.56
CA ARG A 445 0.68 -11.18 -32.27
C ARG A 445 0.57 -10.89 -30.78
N SER A 446 1.57 -11.29 -30.01
CA SER A 446 1.78 -10.81 -28.65
C SER A 446 2.37 -9.41 -28.71
N GLY A 447 1.60 -8.40 -28.33
CA GLY A 447 2.13 -7.07 -28.06
C GLY A 447 3.02 -7.13 -26.82
N GLY A 448 4.33 -7.19 -27.02
CA GLY A 448 5.29 -7.03 -25.94
C GLY A 448 5.30 -5.59 -25.43
N CYS A 449 5.54 -5.41 -24.14
CA CYS A 449 5.78 -4.11 -23.51
C CYS A 449 7.16 -3.57 -23.95
N ALA A 450 7.25 -3.08 -25.19
CA ALA A 450 8.39 -2.32 -25.66
C ALA A 450 7.92 -0.90 -25.98
N GLY A 451 8.33 0.06 -25.17
CA GLY A 451 8.20 1.47 -25.51
C GLY A 451 8.99 1.75 -26.79
N ARG A 452 8.29 2.14 -27.86
CA ARG A 452 8.93 2.64 -29.09
C ARG A 452 9.46 4.04 -28.82
N SER A 453 10.77 4.19 -28.65
CA SER A 453 11.44 5.48 -28.86
C SER A 453 11.75 5.62 -30.36
N THR A 454 10.94 6.40 -31.07
CA THR A 454 11.28 6.82 -32.44
C THR A 454 12.07 8.13 -32.38
N GLY A 455 13.39 8.02 -32.24
CA GLY A 455 14.33 9.11 -32.49
C GLY A 455 14.70 9.16 -33.98
N ARG A 456 14.20 10.17 -34.69
CA ARG A 456 14.58 10.47 -36.08
C ARG A 456 15.79 11.40 -36.04
N ILE A 457 16.99 10.87 -36.29
CA ILE A 457 18.20 11.68 -36.48
C ILE A 457 18.42 11.84 -37.99
N THR A 458 18.16 13.03 -38.50
CA THR A 458 18.71 13.49 -39.79
C THR A 458 20.05 14.14 -39.51
N GLY A 459 21.12 13.56 -40.07
CA GLY A 459 22.46 14.11 -40.00
C GLY A 459 22.70 15.21 -41.04
N THR A 460 23.62 16.11 -40.71
CA THR A 460 24.56 16.74 -41.65
C THR A 460 25.83 17.12 -40.89
N SER A 461 26.96 16.80 -41.51
CA SER A 461 28.35 16.87 -41.06
C SER A 461 29.03 18.20 -41.34
N THR A 462 30.07 18.53 -40.55
CA THR A 462 31.41 19.06 -40.92
C THR A 462 32.18 19.19 -39.60
N GLY A 463 33.22 18.38 -39.30
CA GLY A 463 34.63 18.54 -39.73
C GLY A 463 35.31 19.56 -38.79
N SER A 464 36.47 19.39 -38.14
CA SER A 464 37.57 18.42 -38.10
C SER A 464 38.43 18.83 -36.87
N VAL A 465 39.29 17.95 -36.34
CA VAL A 465 40.70 18.21 -35.93
C VAL A 465 41.25 16.98 -35.18
N THR A 466 42.42 16.58 -35.67
CA THR A 466 43.41 15.56 -35.31
C THR A 466 43.87 15.59 -33.83
N GLY A 467 44.38 14.56 -33.15
CA GLY A 467 44.87 13.23 -33.52
C GLY A 467 45.90 12.77 -32.46
N ARG A 468 46.00 11.46 -32.17
CA ARG A 468 47.25 10.68 -31.99
C ARG A 468 46.93 9.31 -31.38
N ALA A 469 47.52 8.30 -32.00
CA ALA A 469 47.47 6.90 -31.64
C ALA A 469 48.57 6.53 -30.63
N ALA A 470 48.30 5.53 -29.81
CA ALA A 470 49.29 4.55 -29.36
C ALA A 470 48.58 3.20 -29.16
N ALA A 471 49.09 2.17 -29.83
CA ALA A 471 48.62 0.80 -29.77
C ALA A 471 49.60 -0.06 -28.97
N SER A 472 49.12 -1.07 -28.23
CA SER A 472 49.73 -2.41 -28.22
C SER A 472 48.81 -3.49 -27.64
N ASN A 473 48.63 -4.54 -28.45
CA ASN A 473 48.30 -5.97 -28.23
C ASN A 473 47.60 -6.48 -26.96
N GLY A 474 46.35 -6.92 -27.12
CA GLY A 474 45.99 -8.33 -27.39
C GLY A 474 46.15 -9.40 -26.28
N THR A 475 45.02 -9.94 -25.79
CA THR A 475 44.64 -11.38 -25.84
C THR A 475 43.25 -11.61 -25.22
N ALA A 476 42.51 -12.57 -25.76
CA ALA A 476 41.12 -12.89 -25.41
C ALA A 476 41.01 -14.18 -24.58
N LYS A 477 40.10 -14.21 -23.58
CA LYS A 477 39.01 -15.19 -23.38
C LYS A 477 38.61 -15.43 -21.89
N HIS A 478 37.31 -15.69 -21.74
CA HIS A 478 36.58 -16.42 -20.69
C HIS A 478 36.01 -15.68 -19.45
N SER A 479 34.73 -15.34 -19.59
CA SER A 479 33.59 -15.59 -18.67
C SER A 479 33.89 -16.02 -17.23
N GLY A 480 33.50 -15.15 -16.29
CA GLY A 480 33.22 -15.49 -14.89
C GLY A 480 32.53 -14.31 -14.22
N ALA A 481 31.23 -14.42 -13.93
CA ALA A 481 30.52 -13.43 -13.13
C ALA A 481 31.11 -13.44 -11.70
N GLN A 482 31.71 -12.33 -11.27
CA GLN A 482 32.16 -12.13 -9.91
C GLN A 482 31.17 -11.20 -9.20
N ALA A 483 30.59 -11.70 -8.10
CA ALA A 483 30.00 -10.85 -7.07
C ALA A 483 31.15 -10.05 -6.45
N VAL A 484 31.12 -8.73 -6.62
CA VAL A 484 32.10 -7.83 -5.99
C VAL A 484 31.49 -7.36 -4.68
N GLY A 485 31.88 -8.01 -3.57
CA GLY A 485 31.65 -7.50 -2.24
C GLY A 485 32.65 -6.38 -1.94
N HIS A 486 32.20 -5.13 -1.91
CA HIS A 486 32.96 -4.04 -1.32
C HIS A 486 32.35 -3.69 0.05
N ALA A 487 33.10 -3.98 1.11
CA ALA A 487 32.83 -3.48 2.44
C ALA A 487 33.19 -1.98 2.48
N SER A 488 32.19 -1.10 2.52
CA SER A 488 32.38 0.28 2.97
C SER A 488 31.92 0.39 4.41
N SER A 489 32.73 1.00 5.27
CA SER A 489 32.43 1.26 6.67
C SER A 489 31.14 2.08 6.83
N ALA A 490 30.05 1.43 7.23
CA ALA A 490 28.84 2.09 7.67
C ALA A 490 29.01 2.49 9.14
N GLN A 491 29.11 3.79 9.43
CA GLN A 491 28.74 4.31 10.74
C GLN A 491 27.23 4.56 10.72
N GLY A 492 26.45 3.54 11.05
CA GLY A 492 24.99 3.60 11.17
C GLY A 492 24.56 3.35 12.60
N ALA A 493 23.56 4.10 13.08
CA ALA A 493 22.93 3.84 14.37
C ALA A 493 22.27 2.46 14.33
N HIS A 494 22.76 1.54 15.17
CA HIS A 494 22.24 0.18 15.27
C HIS A 494 20.92 0.17 16.06
N GLY A 495 19.79 0.07 15.34
CA GLY A 495 18.51 -0.28 15.94
C GLY A 495 18.24 -1.78 15.78
N SER A 496 18.36 -2.58 16.85
CA SER A 496 17.86 -3.95 16.84
C SER A 496 16.38 -3.95 17.24
N LEU A 497 15.48 -4.13 16.28
CA LEU A 497 14.06 -4.38 16.58
C LEU A 497 13.83 -5.88 16.73
N ARG A 498 13.49 -6.31 17.95
CA ARG A 498 12.96 -7.66 18.18
C ARG A 498 11.52 -7.67 17.70
N PHE A 499 11.25 -8.40 16.62
CA PHE A 499 9.90 -8.55 16.09
C PHE A 499 8.99 -9.24 17.12
N ARG A 500 8.07 -8.46 17.71
CA ARG A 500 6.73 -8.92 18.05
C ARG A 500 5.83 -8.38 16.94
N ARG A 501 5.09 -9.27 16.28
CA ARG A 501 4.16 -9.01 15.17
C ARG A 501 3.56 -7.59 15.23
N TRP A 502 4.07 -6.67 14.41
CA TRP A 502 3.39 -5.58 13.68
C TRP A 502 4.43 -4.59 13.07
N LEU A 503 4.00 -3.82 12.06
CA LEU A 503 4.69 -2.75 11.30
C LEU A 503 5.81 -3.15 10.32
N ALA A 504 5.50 -3.14 9.03
CA ALA A 504 6.49 -2.99 7.97
C ALA A 504 5.92 -2.32 6.72
N GLU A 505 5.39 -1.09 6.83
CA GLU A 505 5.15 -0.25 5.65
C GLU A 505 5.61 1.19 5.87
N ASN A 506 6.91 1.41 5.75
CA ASN A 506 7.49 2.74 5.50
C ASN A 506 8.60 2.72 4.44
N TYR A 507 8.96 1.53 3.94
CA TYR A 507 10.01 1.38 2.93
C TYR A 507 9.48 1.02 1.54
N TRP A 508 8.16 0.81 1.40
CA TRP A 508 7.51 0.47 0.12
C TRP A 508 7.09 1.70 -0.70
N ALA A 509 7.16 2.91 -0.12
CA ALA A 509 6.83 4.17 -0.79
C ALA A 509 7.99 4.77 -1.60
N LEU A 510 9.19 4.19 -1.53
CA LEU A 510 10.24 4.47 -2.51
C LEU A 510 9.92 3.68 -3.78
N PRO A 511 10.03 4.26 -4.99
CA PRO A 511 9.68 3.63 -6.28
C PRO A 511 10.59 2.45 -6.69
N VAL A 512 11.26 1.82 -5.72
CA VAL A 512 12.37 0.91 -5.88
C VAL A 512 12.13 -0.38 -5.10
N PHE A 513 10.91 -0.89 -4.88
CA PHE A 513 10.76 -2.21 -4.25
C PHE A 513 9.57 -3.06 -4.78
N PRO A 514 9.78 -3.90 -5.79
CA PRO A 514 9.11 -5.17 -5.98
C PRO A 514 9.96 -6.33 -5.40
N LEU A 515 9.27 -7.29 -4.78
CA LEU A 515 9.79 -8.41 -3.98
C LEU A 515 10.97 -9.19 -4.57
N ILE A 516 11.98 -9.46 -3.74
CA ILE A 516 12.93 -10.58 -3.89
C ILE A 516 12.61 -11.62 -2.81
N ALA A 517 12.22 -12.83 -3.19
CA ALA A 517 12.31 -13.99 -2.32
C ALA A 517 12.66 -15.26 -3.13
N PRO A 518 13.74 -16.00 -2.80
CA PRO A 518 14.04 -17.29 -3.42
C PRO A 518 13.00 -18.36 -3.05
N PRO A 519 12.87 -19.46 -3.82
CA PRO A 519 11.73 -20.39 -3.76
C PRO A 519 11.50 -21.07 -2.40
N LEU A 520 12.51 -21.15 -1.52
CA LEU A 520 12.36 -21.67 -0.16
C LEU A 520 11.76 -20.65 0.82
N LEU A 521 11.92 -19.33 0.58
CA LEU A 521 11.23 -18.29 1.35
C LEU A 521 9.73 -18.24 1.01
N CYS A 522 9.32 -18.65 -0.19
CA CYS A 522 7.93 -18.57 -0.65
C CYS A 522 6.95 -19.36 0.24
N SER A 523 7.38 -20.48 0.85
CA SER A 523 6.53 -21.27 1.74
C SER A 523 6.41 -20.69 3.16
N ALA A 524 7.42 -19.96 3.65
CA ALA A 524 7.39 -19.30 4.95
C ALA A 524 6.66 -17.94 4.86
N VAL A 525 6.90 -17.21 3.77
CA VAL A 525 6.22 -15.95 3.40
C VAL A 525 4.72 -16.18 3.19
N ARG A 526 4.29 -17.35 2.69
CA ARG A 526 2.85 -17.71 2.60
C ARG A 526 2.15 -17.81 3.96
N LYS A 527 2.86 -18.17 5.04
CA LYS A 527 2.29 -18.22 6.40
C LYS A 527 2.34 -16.86 7.11
N ILE A 528 3.25 -15.97 6.69
CA ILE A 528 3.41 -14.63 7.26
C ILE A 528 2.47 -13.62 6.58
N LEU A 529 2.28 -13.68 5.25
CA LEU A 529 1.32 -12.82 4.54
C LEU A 529 -0.14 -13.06 4.98
N LEU A 530 -0.49 -14.26 5.42
CA LEU A 530 -1.82 -14.56 5.97
C LEU A 530 -2.06 -13.97 7.37
N HIS A 531 -1.07 -13.32 7.98
CA HIS A 531 -1.11 -12.89 9.38
C HIS A 531 -0.49 -11.50 9.65
N VAL A 532 0.11 -10.88 8.63
CA VAL A 532 0.49 -9.45 8.66
C VAL A 532 -0.69 -8.56 8.26
N TYR A 533 -1.73 -9.15 7.64
CA TYR A 533 -2.98 -8.47 7.31
C TYR A 533 -4.17 -8.87 8.22
N ALA A 534 -3.94 -9.24 9.48
CA ALA A 534 -4.99 -9.58 10.44
C ALA A 534 -4.77 -8.91 11.79
#